data_AF-A0A970ZHE0-F1
#
_entry.id   AF-A0A970ZHE0-F1
#
_cell.length_a   1.000
_cell.length_b   1.000
_cell.length_c   1.000
_cell.angle_alpha   90.00
_cell.angle_beta   90.00
_cell.angle_gamma   90.00
#
_symmetry.space_group_name_H-M   'P 1'
#
loop_
_entity.id
_entity.type
_entity.pdbx_description
1 polymer ?
#
loop_
_entity_poly.entity_id
_entity_poly.type
_entity_poly.pdbx_seq_one_letter_code
_entity_poly.pdbx_strand_id
1 'polypeptide(L)'
;MTVPVATPTAAPAPEAAPPAVTPRLPATRPAPLASAPIAKTIMYPSSLDLGEMSFLIGKYPQAARSFEEYLSASQNSEKRDMALFYLGMSKAMAGDSGRDMRQAEAAFKRLITEFPNSRYRGQAEYILGLQQQVEKMRADLREREERIKKLSDELHRLKEIDLQSKPSRPPE
;
A
#
# COMPACT_ATOMS: atom_id res chain seq x y z
N MET A 1 14.09 69.81 101.54
CA MET A 1 12.79 70.26 100.98
C MET A 1 12.98 70.53 99.50
N THR A 2 11.90 70.39 98.73
CA THR A 2 11.73 70.57 97.26
C THR A 2 12.19 69.42 96.35
N VAL A 3 11.20 68.63 95.92
CA VAL A 3 11.21 67.84 94.67
C VAL A 3 11.11 68.77 93.46
N PRO A 4 11.72 68.39 92.33
CA PRO A 4 11.00 68.51 91.07
C PRO A 4 11.09 67.26 90.19
N VAL A 5 9.96 67.03 89.54
CA VAL A 5 9.65 66.04 88.50
C VAL A 5 10.52 66.28 87.25
N ALA A 6 11.09 65.21 86.70
CA ALA A 6 11.62 65.17 85.34
C ALA A 6 10.82 64.17 84.49
N THR A 7 10.39 64.66 83.34
CA THR A 7 9.65 64.00 82.24
C THR A 7 10.54 63.03 81.43
N PRO A 8 9.96 62.19 80.55
CA PRO A 8 10.41 60.81 80.36
C PRO A 8 11.53 60.63 79.34
N THR A 9 12.46 59.73 79.69
CA THR A 9 13.49 59.15 78.82
C THR A 9 12.89 58.17 77.82
N ALA A 10 13.28 58.33 76.55
CA ALA A 10 12.95 57.44 75.45
C ALA A 10 13.40 55.99 75.73
N ALA A 11 12.53 55.04 75.40
CA ALA A 11 12.78 53.61 75.52
C ALA A 11 13.89 53.14 74.53
N PRO A 12 14.77 52.20 74.92
CA PRO A 12 15.81 51.68 74.05
C PRO A 12 15.24 50.64 73.05
N ALA A 13 15.81 50.63 71.85
CA ALA A 13 15.52 49.70 70.77
C ALA A 13 15.90 48.25 71.13
N PRO A 14 15.13 47.22 70.71
CA PRO A 14 15.50 45.84 70.93
C PRO A 14 16.61 45.36 69.99
N GLU A 15 17.53 44.67 70.64
CA GLU A 15 18.76 44.01 70.20
C GLU A 15 18.57 43.02 69.05
N ALA A 16 19.51 43.04 68.09
CA ALA A 16 19.45 42.25 66.86
C ALA A 16 19.74 40.76 67.11
N ALA A 17 18.89 39.89 66.56
CA ALA A 17 19.03 38.44 66.61
C ALA A 17 20.28 37.93 65.85
N PRO A 18 20.88 36.79 66.26
CA PRO A 18 22.11 36.26 65.64
C PRO A 18 21.89 35.77 64.20
N PRO A 19 22.93 35.78 63.34
CA PRO A 19 22.79 35.44 61.93
C PRO A 19 22.53 33.94 61.74
N ALA A 20 21.51 33.62 60.95
CA ALA A 20 21.20 32.26 60.53
C ALA A 20 22.29 31.71 59.60
N VAL A 21 22.89 30.58 59.97
CA VAL A 21 23.77 29.80 59.09
C VAL A 21 22.90 29.11 58.04
N THR A 22 22.93 29.58 56.80
CA THR A 22 22.22 28.93 55.68
C THR A 22 23.12 27.85 55.06
N PRO A 23 22.64 26.60 54.88
CA PRO A 23 23.38 25.61 54.12
C PRO A 23 23.43 26.02 52.65
N ARG A 24 24.63 26.18 52.10
CA ARG A 24 24.83 26.48 50.68
C ARG A 24 24.67 25.19 49.87
N LEU A 25 23.46 24.93 49.38
CA LEU A 25 23.22 23.90 48.36
C LEU A 25 24.00 24.28 47.09
N PRO A 26 24.73 23.34 46.46
CA PRO A 26 25.37 23.62 45.18
C PRO A 26 24.28 23.93 44.15
N ALA A 27 24.31 25.13 43.60
CA ALA A 27 23.46 25.52 42.50
C ALA A 27 23.90 24.77 41.23
N THR A 28 23.49 23.52 41.08
CA THR A 28 23.45 22.89 39.76
C THR A 28 22.37 23.63 38.99
N ARG A 29 22.79 24.63 38.22
CA ARG A 29 21.95 25.21 37.17
C ARG A 29 21.45 24.01 36.34
N PRO A 30 20.14 23.76 36.23
CA PRO A 30 19.69 22.79 35.24
C PRO A 30 20.26 23.29 33.92
N ALA A 31 21.06 22.46 33.25
CA ALA A 31 21.48 22.74 31.89
C ALA A 31 20.21 23.17 31.13
N PRO A 32 20.26 24.22 30.29
CA PRO A 32 19.12 24.48 29.42
C PRO A 32 18.83 23.14 28.75
N LEU A 33 17.61 22.64 28.92
CA LEU A 33 17.10 21.56 28.08
C LEU A 33 17.30 22.11 26.68
N ALA A 34 18.42 21.74 26.05
CA ALA A 34 18.61 21.92 24.65
C ALA A 34 17.31 21.41 24.08
N SER A 35 16.60 22.27 23.35
CA SER A 35 15.48 21.87 22.54
C SER A 35 16.05 20.86 21.56
N ALA A 36 16.14 19.60 22.03
CA ALA A 36 16.24 18.46 21.18
C ALA A 36 15.15 18.72 20.17
N PRO A 37 15.46 18.86 18.87
CA PRO A 37 14.40 18.86 17.90
C PRO A 37 13.66 17.56 18.20
N ILE A 38 12.44 17.68 18.72
CA ILE A 38 11.47 16.62 18.57
C ILE A 38 11.24 16.64 17.06
N ALA A 39 12.18 16.06 16.31
CA ALA A 39 11.91 15.51 15.03
C ALA A 39 10.91 14.39 15.34
N LYS A 40 9.66 14.81 15.52
CA LYS A 40 8.52 14.01 15.17
C LYS A 40 8.73 13.85 13.68
N THR A 41 9.57 12.87 13.32
CA THR A 41 9.58 12.31 11.99
C THR A 41 8.16 11.81 11.86
N ILE A 42 7.29 12.67 11.33
CA ILE A 42 6.05 12.23 10.75
C ILE A 42 6.56 11.39 9.58
N MET A 43 6.76 10.10 9.87
CA MET A 43 7.06 9.12 8.85
C MET A 43 5.76 9.01 8.09
N TYR A 44 5.62 9.84 7.05
CA TYR A 44 4.60 9.62 6.05
C TYR A 44 4.80 8.19 5.58
N PRO A 45 3.73 7.36 5.56
CA PRO A 45 3.88 5.99 5.11
C PRO A 45 4.53 6.02 3.73
N SER A 46 5.58 5.21 3.55
CA SER A 46 6.24 5.11 2.25
C SER A 46 5.19 4.74 1.21
N SER A 47 5.37 5.15 -0.05
CA SER A 47 4.53 4.65 -1.15
C SER A 47 4.50 3.11 -1.18
N LEU A 48 5.56 2.47 -0.70
CA LEU A 48 5.58 1.03 -0.45
C LEU A 48 4.59 0.57 0.63
N ASP A 49 4.60 1.20 1.81
CA ASP A 49 3.71 0.85 2.92
C ASP A 49 2.24 1.09 2.54
N LEU A 50 1.97 2.18 1.83
CA LEU A 50 0.64 2.48 1.28
C LEU A 50 0.20 1.43 0.26
N GLY A 51 1.13 0.95 -0.59
CA GLY A 51 0.90 -0.13 -1.53
C GLY A 51 0.52 -1.43 -0.84
N GLU A 52 1.32 -1.85 0.15
CA GLU A 52 1.06 -3.06 0.95
C GLU A 52 -0.27 -2.99 1.68
N MET A 53 -0.56 -1.88 2.36
CA MET A 53 -1.83 -1.69 3.07
C MET A 53 -3.01 -1.75 2.11
N SER A 54 -2.92 -1.05 0.98
CA SER A 54 -3.97 -1.04 -0.05
C SER A 54 -4.20 -2.43 -0.65
N PHE A 55 -3.12 -3.19 -0.83
CA PHE A 55 -3.18 -4.56 -1.34
C PHE A 55 -3.91 -5.49 -0.36
N LEU A 56 -3.56 -5.42 0.93
CA LEU A 56 -4.15 -6.26 1.97
C LEU A 56 -5.65 -6.01 2.15
N ILE A 57 -6.10 -4.76 1.99
CA ILE A 57 -7.52 -4.40 2.06
C ILE A 57 -8.26 -4.59 0.73
N GLY A 58 -7.63 -5.20 -0.28
CA GLY A 58 -8.23 -5.53 -1.58
C GLY A 58 -8.41 -4.34 -2.52
N LYS A 59 -7.85 -3.17 -2.20
CA LYS A 59 -7.90 -1.97 -3.07
C LYS A 59 -6.78 -2.04 -4.10
N TYR A 60 -6.84 -3.04 -4.98
CA TYR A 60 -5.78 -3.33 -5.95
C TYR A 60 -5.43 -2.17 -6.90
N PRO A 61 -6.39 -1.36 -7.42
CA PRO A 61 -6.04 -0.20 -8.23
C PRO A 61 -5.23 0.85 -7.47
N GLN A 62 -5.51 1.03 -6.17
CA GLN A 62 -4.76 1.97 -5.32
C GLN A 62 -3.38 1.39 -4.99
N ALA A 63 -3.32 0.10 -4.67
CA ALA A 63 -2.06 -0.60 -4.44
C ALA A 63 -1.12 -0.50 -5.64
N ALA A 64 -1.63 -0.74 -6.86
CA ALA A 64 -0.85 -0.63 -8.09
C ALA A 64 -0.23 0.76 -8.27
N ARG A 65 -0.99 1.84 -8.03
CA ARG A 65 -0.47 3.22 -8.11
C ARG A 65 0.65 3.45 -7.11
N SER A 66 0.45 3.07 -5.85
CA SER A 66 1.46 3.25 -4.80
C SER A 66 2.75 2.46 -5.09
N PHE A 67 2.64 1.24 -5.62
CA PHE A 67 3.83 0.47 -6.04
C PHE A 67 4.52 1.08 -7.27
N GLU A 68 3.80 1.64 -8.22
CA GLU A 68 4.38 2.38 -9.36
C GLU A 68 5.14 3.63 -8.91
N GLU A 69 4.54 4.40 -8.00
CA GLU A 69 5.19 5.56 -7.37
C GLU A 69 6.47 5.15 -6.64
N TYR A 70 6.43 4.05 -5.89
CA TYR A 70 7.64 3.52 -5.24
C TYR A 70 8.73 3.12 -6.25
N LEU A 71 8.36 2.39 -7.31
CA LEU A 71 9.31 1.91 -8.33
C LEU A 71 9.91 3.03 -9.18
N SER A 72 9.18 4.14 -9.37
CA SER A 72 9.66 5.33 -10.08
C SER A 72 10.59 6.19 -9.22
N ALA A 73 10.28 6.36 -7.93
CA ALA A 73 11.07 7.15 -6.99
C ALA A 73 12.36 6.43 -6.53
N SER A 74 12.35 5.10 -6.44
CA SER A 74 13.42 4.32 -5.81
C SER A 74 14.15 3.43 -6.81
N GLN A 75 15.13 3.98 -7.54
CA GLN A 75 15.88 3.25 -8.58
C GLN A 75 16.80 2.14 -8.04
N ASN A 76 17.27 2.25 -6.78
CA ASN A 76 18.25 1.33 -6.20
C ASN A 76 17.83 0.79 -4.81
N SER A 77 16.53 0.57 -4.59
CA SER A 77 16.05 0.05 -3.31
C SER A 77 15.97 -1.48 -3.31
N GLU A 78 16.36 -2.08 -2.18
CA GLU A 78 16.34 -3.53 -1.96
C GLU A 78 14.95 -4.16 -2.08
N LYS A 79 13.87 -3.37 -1.91
CA LYS A 79 12.48 -3.89 -1.98
C LYS A 79 11.83 -3.71 -3.35
N ARG A 80 12.61 -3.37 -4.40
CA ARG A 80 12.08 -3.24 -5.77
C ARG A 80 11.51 -4.55 -6.30
N ASP A 81 12.13 -5.68 -5.97
CA ASP A 81 11.65 -7.00 -6.38
C ASP A 81 10.24 -7.29 -5.80
N MET A 82 10.06 -7.02 -4.52
CA MET A 82 8.79 -7.10 -3.82
C MET A 82 7.75 -6.16 -4.43
N ALA A 83 8.12 -4.91 -4.66
CA ALA A 83 7.20 -3.93 -5.24
C ALA A 83 6.78 -4.32 -6.67
N LEU A 84 7.68 -4.86 -7.50
CA LEU A 84 7.33 -5.40 -8.81
C LEU A 84 6.37 -6.59 -8.70
N PHE A 85 6.59 -7.49 -7.73
CA PHE A 85 5.72 -8.63 -7.49
C PHE A 85 4.30 -8.18 -7.12
N TYR A 86 4.18 -7.33 -6.10
CA TYR A 86 2.88 -6.85 -5.66
C TYR A 86 2.23 -5.90 -6.65
N LEU A 87 2.99 -5.16 -7.46
CA LEU A 87 2.44 -4.43 -8.59
C LEU A 87 1.78 -5.39 -9.59
N GLY A 88 2.48 -6.45 -9.99
CA GLY A 88 1.94 -7.47 -10.89
C GLY A 88 0.66 -8.09 -10.33
N MET A 89 0.69 -8.51 -9.06
CA MET A 89 -0.48 -9.05 -8.36
C MET A 89 -1.64 -8.06 -8.29
N SER A 90 -1.35 -6.80 -7.95
CA SER A 90 -2.35 -5.74 -7.88
C SER A 90 -3.01 -5.54 -9.24
N LYS A 91 -2.24 -5.47 -10.33
CA LYS A 91 -2.80 -5.29 -11.67
C LYS A 91 -3.60 -6.51 -12.14
N ALA A 92 -3.12 -7.72 -11.85
CA ALA A 92 -3.84 -8.94 -12.17
C ALA A 92 -5.19 -9.04 -11.44
N MET A 93 -5.28 -8.53 -10.21
CA MET A 93 -6.52 -8.54 -9.41
C MET A 93 -7.39 -7.29 -9.59
N ALA A 94 -6.84 -6.20 -10.14
CA ALA A 94 -7.54 -4.92 -10.30
C ALA A 94 -8.57 -4.92 -11.44
N GLY A 95 -8.49 -5.85 -12.40
CA GLY A 95 -9.40 -5.81 -13.54
C GLY A 95 -9.54 -7.12 -14.30
N ASP A 96 -10.76 -7.34 -14.81
CA ASP A 96 -11.08 -8.36 -15.81
C ASP A 96 -10.59 -7.96 -17.22
N SER A 97 -10.01 -6.77 -17.37
CA SER A 97 -9.57 -6.22 -18.64
C SER A 97 -8.21 -6.79 -19.05
N GLY A 98 -8.10 -7.30 -20.29
CA GLY A 98 -6.84 -7.80 -20.85
C GLY A 98 -5.71 -6.76 -20.98
N ARG A 99 -5.95 -5.48 -20.63
CA ARG A 99 -4.89 -4.46 -20.49
C ARG A 99 -4.18 -4.57 -19.14
N ASP A 100 -4.93 -4.71 -18.05
CA ASP A 100 -4.37 -4.80 -16.70
C ASP A 100 -3.57 -6.09 -16.55
N MET A 101 -4.07 -7.18 -17.13
CA MET A 101 -3.33 -8.44 -17.18
C MET A 101 -2.00 -8.33 -17.94
N ARG A 102 -1.97 -7.63 -19.09
CA ARG A 102 -0.73 -7.40 -19.84
C ARG A 102 0.28 -6.56 -19.05
N GLN A 103 -0.20 -5.59 -18.27
CA GLN A 103 0.66 -4.81 -17.40
C GLN A 103 1.17 -5.63 -16.20
N ALA A 104 0.35 -6.55 -15.68
CA ALA A 104 0.76 -7.50 -14.66
C ALA A 104 1.89 -8.40 -15.17
N GLU A 105 1.75 -8.96 -16.37
CA GLU A 105 2.82 -9.74 -17.00
C GLU A 105 4.11 -8.96 -17.13
N ALA A 106 4.02 -7.70 -17.57
CA ALA A 106 5.20 -6.86 -17.75
C ALA A 106 5.95 -6.67 -16.41
N ALA A 107 5.22 -6.46 -15.30
CA ALA A 107 5.81 -6.36 -13.97
C ALA A 107 6.50 -7.67 -13.55
N PHE A 108 5.86 -8.83 -13.75
CA PHE A 108 6.44 -10.13 -13.44
C PHE A 108 7.67 -10.45 -14.31
N LYS A 109 7.62 -10.18 -15.61
CA LYS A 109 8.76 -10.37 -16.53
C LYS A 109 9.94 -9.49 -16.14
N ARG A 110 9.69 -8.24 -15.75
CA ARG A 110 10.71 -7.35 -15.20
C ARG A 110 11.31 -7.89 -13.91
N LEU A 111 10.49 -8.41 -12.99
CA LEU A 111 10.98 -9.04 -11.77
C LEU A 111 11.95 -10.19 -12.07
N ILE A 112 11.58 -11.09 -12.98
CA ILE A 112 12.39 -12.26 -13.32
C ILE A 112 13.71 -11.85 -13.99
N THR A 113 13.68 -10.79 -14.79
CA THR A 113 14.85 -10.30 -15.55
C THR A 113 15.78 -9.44 -14.69
N GLU A 114 15.23 -8.49 -13.93
CA GLU A 114 15.99 -7.55 -13.10
C GLU A 114 16.46 -8.21 -11.78
N PHE A 115 15.72 -9.19 -11.26
CA PHE A 115 15.97 -9.80 -9.94
C PHE A 115 15.99 -11.35 -9.98
N PRO A 116 17.00 -11.96 -10.63
CA PRO A 116 17.04 -13.41 -10.84
C PRO A 116 17.19 -14.24 -9.56
N ASN A 117 17.67 -13.63 -8.46
CA ASN A 117 17.83 -14.25 -7.14
C ASN A 117 16.71 -13.87 -6.15
N SER A 118 15.66 -13.17 -6.62
CA SER A 118 14.54 -12.78 -5.74
C SER A 118 13.75 -13.99 -5.27
N ARG A 119 13.34 -13.96 -4.00
CA ARG A 119 12.40 -14.92 -3.42
C ARG A 119 11.01 -14.93 -4.07
N TYR A 120 10.69 -13.92 -4.89
CA TYR A 120 9.41 -13.79 -5.60
C TYR A 120 9.47 -14.32 -7.04
N ARG A 121 10.66 -14.67 -7.54
CA ARG A 121 10.86 -15.11 -8.92
C ARG A 121 10.05 -16.36 -9.26
N GLY A 122 10.15 -17.41 -8.44
CA GLY A 122 9.45 -18.66 -8.70
C GLY A 122 7.93 -18.49 -8.73
N GLN A 123 7.39 -17.63 -7.85
CA GLN A 123 5.98 -17.29 -7.81
C GLN A 123 5.57 -16.51 -9.07
N ALA A 124 6.38 -15.54 -9.50
CA ALA A 124 6.14 -14.78 -10.73
C ALA A 124 6.14 -15.68 -11.98
N GLU A 125 7.12 -16.58 -12.09
CA GLU A 125 7.20 -17.56 -13.19
C GLU A 125 5.97 -18.49 -13.20
N TYR A 126 5.56 -18.97 -12.02
CA TYR A 126 4.38 -19.81 -11.88
C TYR A 126 3.10 -19.08 -12.32
N ILE A 127 2.89 -17.84 -11.86
CA ILE A 127 1.72 -17.03 -12.22
C ILE A 127 1.68 -16.77 -13.74
N LEU A 128 2.82 -16.43 -14.36
CA LEU A 128 2.91 -16.26 -15.82
C LEU A 128 2.56 -17.55 -16.56
N GLY A 129 3.02 -18.71 -16.07
CA GLY A 129 2.69 -20.01 -16.65
C GLY A 129 1.20 -20.34 -16.54
N LEU A 130 0.55 -20.02 -15.41
CA LEU A 130 -0.89 -20.17 -15.27
C LEU A 130 -1.66 -19.26 -16.22
N GLN A 131 -1.22 -18.00 -16.35
CA GLN A 131 -1.84 -17.06 -17.27
C GLN A 131 -1.80 -17.56 -18.71
N GLN A 132 -0.64 -18.05 -19.18
CA GLN A 132 -0.49 -18.59 -20.53
C GLN A 132 -1.43 -19.78 -20.77
N GLN A 133 -1.60 -20.66 -19.78
CA GLN A 133 -2.55 -21.76 -19.87
C GLN A 133 -3.99 -21.27 -19.99
N VAL A 134 -4.38 -20.27 -19.20
CA VAL A 134 -5.72 -19.66 -19.28
C VAL A 134 -5.96 -19.04 -20.65
N GLU A 135 -4.98 -18.33 -21.21
CA GLU A 135 -5.09 -17.73 -22.54
C GLU A 135 -5.24 -18.79 -23.63
N LYS A 136 -4.45 -19.87 -23.55
CA LYS A 136 -4.55 -21.01 -24.46
C LYS A 136 -5.92 -21.66 -24.40
N MET A 137 -6.41 -21.98 -23.20
CA MET A 137 -7.74 -22.58 -23.02
C MET A 137 -8.85 -21.68 -23.55
N ARG A 138 -8.75 -20.35 -23.33
CA ARG A 138 -9.71 -19.38 -23.88
C ARG A 138 -9.68 -19.35 -25.40
N ALA A 139 -8.52 -19.50 -26.03
CA ALA A 139 -8.41 -19.59 -27.49
C ALA A 139 -9.07 -20.87 -28.02
N ASP A 140 -8.76 -22.01 -27.40
CA ASP A 140 -9.33 -23.31 -27.78
C ASP A 140 -10.87 -23.32 -27.62
N LEU A 141 -11.40 -22.71 -26.57
CA LEU A 141 -12.84 -22.58 -26.36
C LEU A 141 -13.51 -21.74 -27.46
N ARG A 142 -12.94 -20.60 -27.83
CA ARG A 142 -13.46 -19.77 -28.92
C ARG A 142 -13.52 -20.52 -30.25
N GLU A 143 -12.47 -21.26 -30.59
CA GLU A 143 -12.43 -22.07 -31.81
C GLU A 143 -13.55 -23.13 -31.81
N ARG A 144 -13.75 -23.80 -30.68
CA ARG A 144 -14.82 -24.81 -30.51
C ARG A 144 -16.21 -24.20 -30.63
N GLU A 145 -16.43 -23.04 -30.01
CA GLU A 145 -17.71 -22.31 -30.08
C GLU A 145 -18.04 -21.90 -31.52
N GLU A 146 -17.06 -21.38 -32.27
CA GLU A 146 -17.23 -21.05 -33.69
C GLU A 146 -17.58 -22.28 -34.53
N ARG A 147 -16.94 -23.42 -34.26
CA ARG A 147 -17.23 -24.68 -34.95
C ARG A 147 -18.62 -25.20 -34.64
N ILE A 148 -19.04 -25.14 -33.37
CA ILE A 148 -20.39 -25.52 -32.94
C ILE A 148 -21.42 -24.65 -33.66
N LYS A 149 -21.19 -23.33 -33.73
CA LYS A 149 -22.08 -22.40 -34.43
C LYS A 149 -22.22 -22.74 -35.91
N LYS A 150 -21.10 -22.96 -36.62
CA LYS A 150 -21.10 -23.34 -38.04
C LYS A 150 -21.88 -24.63 -38.30
N LEU A 151 -21.62 -25.67 -37.50
CA LEU A 151 -22.33 -26.95 -37.63
C LEU A 151 -23.83 -26.79 -37.33
N SER A 152 -24.19 -25.96 -36.34
CA SER A 152 -25.59 -25.66 -36.04
C SER A 152 -26.29 -24.96 -37.21
N ASP A 153 -25.63 -24.00 -37.85
CA ASP A 153 -26.17 -23.29 -39.01
C ASP A 153 -26.34 -24.22 -40.22
N GLU A 154 -25.39 -25.11 -40.46
CA GLU A 154 -25.47 -26.15 -41.52
C GLU A 154 -26.62 -27.12 -41.28
N LEU A 155 -26.79 -27.61 -40.05
CA LEU A 155 -27.92 -28.47 -39.69
C LEU A 155 -29.27 -27.77 -39.89
N HIS A 156 -29.34 -26.46 -39.58
CA HIS A 156 -30.55 -25.69 -39.80
C HIS A 156 -30.91 -25.61 -41.29
N ARG A 157 -29.91 -25.30 -42.14
CA ARG A 157 -30.09 -25.27 -43.61
C ARG A 157 -30.52 -26.62 -44.16
N LEU A 158 -29.90 -27.72 -43.71
CA LEU A 158 -30.28 -29.07 -44.14
C LEU A 158 -31.73 -29.39 -43.78
N LYS A 159 -32.16 -29.01 -42.57
CA LYS A 159 -33.55 -29.19 -42.12
C LYS A 159 -34.54 -28.39 -42.97
N GLU A 160 -34.21 -27.16 -43.34
CA GLU A 160 -35.06 -26.34 -44.22
C GLU A 160 -35.22 -26.97 -45.60
N ILE A 161 -34.13 -27.48 -46.19
CA ILE A 161 -34.16 -28.18 -47.49
C ILE A 161 -35.08 -29.40 -47.42
N ASP A 162 -34.95 -30.24 -46.38
CA ASP A 162 -35.79 -31.44 -46.23
C ASP A 162 -37.28 -31.08 -46.05
N LEU A 163 -37.58 -30.03 -45.29
CA LEU A 163 -38.94 -29.51 -45.11
C LEU A 163 -39.54 -28.98 -46.42
N GLN A 164 -38.74 -28.31 -47.26
CA GLN A 164 -39.15 -27.80 -48.57
C GLN A 164 -39.29 -28.91 -49.63
N SER A 165 -38.61 -30.04 -49.45
CA SER A 165 -38.51 -31.12 -50.45
C SER A 165 -39.56 -32.22 -50.29
N LYS A 166 -40.37 -32.22 -49.22
CA LYS A 166 -41.49 -33.17 -49.07
C LYS A 166 -42.58 -32.88 -50.12
N PRO A 167 -42.83 -33.76 -51.11
CA PRO A 167 -43.83 -33.49 -52.14
C PRO A 167 -45.23 -33.60 -51.54
N SER A 168 -46.06 -32.57 -51.77
CA SER A 168 -47.49 -32.59 -51.57
C SER A 168 -48.06 -33.82 -52.29
N ARG A 169 -48.55 -34.81 -51.54
CA ARG A 169 -49.23 -35.98 -52.09
C ARG A 169 -50.41 -35.48 -52.95
N PRO A 170 -50.51 -35.82 -54.25
CA PRO A 170 -51.62 -35.34 -55.06
C PRO A 170 -52.94 -35.94 -54.54
N PRO A 171 -54.06 -35.21 -54.61
CA PRO A 171 -55.36 -35.70 -54.16
C PRO A 171 -55.83 -36.85 -55.08
N GLU A 172 -56.36 -37.92 -54.47
CA GLU A 172 -57.15 -38.95 -55.16
C GLU A 172 -58.52 -38.42 -55.57
#